data_AF-A0A936SE68-F1
#
_entry.id   AF-A0A936SE68-F1
#
_cell.length_a   1.000
_cell.length_b   1.000
_cell.length_c   1.000
_cell.angle_alpha   90.00
_cell.angle_beta   90.00
_cell.angle_gamma   90.00
#
_symmetry.space_group_name_H-M   'P 1'
#
loop_
_entity.id
_entity.type
_entity.pdbx_description
1 polymer ?
#
loop_
_entity_poly.entity_id
_entity_poly.type
_entity_poly.pdbx_seq_one_letter_code
_entity_poly.pdbx_strand_id
1 'polypeptide(L)'
;MPDGRVLYGGRGIEPDVRIPAAIGNPLKARINEAAFFFVRQLVAGKISGLETYRTERQNFRANVAAGEFAVNDRLLDAFRGFTSNEKANGLTSENLNSQLDYCRTRIREELATANYSTEAGVQVLLETDPQILKAIESMSQAAKLTETASVMRS
;
A
#
# COMPACT_ATOMS: atom_id res chain seq x y z
N MET A 1 0.09 54.19 -4.38
CA MET A 1 0.89 53.00 -4.05
C MET A 1 0.04 51.79 -4.39
N PRO A 2 0.45 50.87 -5.27
CA PRO A 2 -0.32 49.66 -5.52
C PRO A 2 -0.01 48.62 -4.43
N ASP A 3 -1.05 48.19 -3.74
CA ASP A 3 -1.06 47.13 -2.73
C ASP A 3 -0.68 45.78 -3.37
N GLY A 4 0.39 45.15 -2.88
CA GLY A 4 1.09 44.01 -3.48
C GLY A 4 0.35 42.67 -3.37
N ARG A 5 -0.87 42.58 -3.87
CA ARG A 5 -1.64 41.32 -3.90
C ARG A 5 -1.70 40.77 -5.32
N VAL A 6 -1.03 39.63 -5.52
CA VAL A 6 -1.14 38.83 -6.74
C VAL A 6 -2.52 38.17 -6.76
N LEU A 7 -3.37 38.60 -7.68
CA LEU A 7 -4.68 38.00 -7.95
C LEU A 7 -4.49 36.75 -8.83
N TYR A 8 -4.50 35.56 -8.24
CA TYR A 8 -4.71 34.31 -8.97
C TYR A 8 -6.21 34.09 -9.16
N GLY A 9 -6.76 34.70 -10.20
CA GLY A 9 -8.14 34.50 -10.61
C GLY A 9 -8.23 33.47 -11.73
N GLY A 10 -8.84 32.31 -11.45
CA GLY A 10 -9.48 31.52 -12.50
C GLY A 10 -9.53 30.01 -12.32
N ARG A 11 -10.60 29.55 -11.64
CA ARG A 11 -11.21 28.20 -11.71
C ARG A 11 -10.62 27.10 -10.81
N GLY A 12 -11.26 26.93 -9.64
CA GLY A 12 -11.62 25.61 -9.09
C GLY A 12 -10.58 24.90 -8.24
N ILE A 13 -10.79 24.91 -6.92
CA ILE A 13 -10.15 24.08 -5.88
C ILE A 13 -8.62 24.01 -5.91
N GLU A 14 -7.95 25.13 -5.66
CA GLU A 14 -6.57 25.07 -5.19
C GLU A 14 -6.60 24.60 -3.71
N PRO A 15 -6.03 23.44 -3.35
CA PRO A 15 -6.00 23.02 -1.96
C PRO A 15 -5.10 23.97 -1.17
N ASP A 16 -5.63 24.59 -0.12
CA ASP A 16 -4.91 25.51 0.78
C ASP A 16 -3.72 24.85 1.54
N VAL A 17 -3.52 23.55 1.34
CA VAL A 17 -2.36 22.81 1.86
C VAL A 17 -1.48 22.41 0.68
N ARG A 18 -0.42 23.19 0.43
CA ARG A 18 0.71 22.72 -0.40
C ARG A 18 1.42 21.61 0.35
N ILE A 19 0.99 20.37 0.16
CA ILE A 19 1.78 19.20 0.54
C ILE A 19 3.00 19.23 -0.37
N PRO A 20 4.23 19.41 0.15
CA PRO A 20 5.42 19.35 -0.69
C PRO A 20 5.38 18.02 -1.45
N ALA A 21 5.51 18.07 -2.78
CA ALA A 21 5.62 16.88 -3.60
C ALA A 21 6.67 15.98 -2.95
N ALA A 22 6.28 14.76 -2.57
CA ALA A 22 7.18 13.85 -1.88
C ALA A 22 8.45 13.74 -2.72
N ILE A 23 9.57 14.25 -2.20
CA ILE A 23 10.88 14.13 -2.83
C ILE A 23 11.03 12.65 -3.14
N GLY A 24 11.06 12.30 -4.43
CA GLY A 24 11.00 10.91 -4.87
C GLY A 24 12.01 10.09 -4.10
N ASN A 25 11.55 9.06 -3.39
CA ASN A 25 12.41 8.22 -2.56
C ASN A 25 12.96 7.10 -3.46
N PRO A 26 14.23 7.15 -3.90
CA PRO A 26 14.76 6.20 -4.89
C PRO A 26 14.80 4.77 -4.36
N LEU A 27 14.96 4.61 -3.04
CA LEU A 27 14.88 3.31 -2.39
C LEU A 27 13.47 2.73 -2.51
N LYS A 28 12.44 3.52 -2.20
CA LYS A 28 11.04 3.08 -2.35
C LYS A 28 10.70 2.75 -3.81
N ALA A 29 11.23 3.51 -4.78
CA ALA A 29 11.05 3.20 -6.20
C ALA A 29 11.63 1.82 -6.57
N ARG A 30 12.84 1.50 -6.10
CA ARG A 30 13.47 0.18 -6.32
C ARG A 30 12.70 -0.95 -5.63
N ILE A 31 12.22 -0.73 -4.41
CA ILE A 31 11.40 -1.70 -3.68
C ILE A 31 10.11 -1.97 -4.45
N ASN A 32 9.45 -0.93 -4.96
CA ASN A 32 8.25 -1.06 -5.75
C ASN A 32 8.51 -1.91 -7.01
N GLU A 33 9.51 -1.55 -7.80
CA GLU A 33 9.87 -2.29 -9.01
C GLU A 33 10.19 -3.76 -8.71
N ALA A 34 10.96 -4.03 -7.66
CA ALA A 34 11.24 -5.40 -7.23
C ALA A 34 9.97 -6.15 -6.80
N ALA A 35 9.05 -5.50 -6.09
CA ALA A 35 7.78 -6.11 -5.68
C ALA A 35 6.92 -6.51 -6.89
N PHE A 36 6.86 -5.65 -7.91
CA PHE A 36 6.18 -5.96 -9.17
C PHE A 36 6.72 -7.24 -9.83
N PHE A 37 8.03 -7.32 -10.02
CA PHE A 37 8.65 -8.50 -10.65
C PHE A 37 8.52 -9.75 -9.80
N PHE A 38 8.72 -9.63 -8.48
CA PHE A 38 8.54 -10.71 -7.53
C PHE A 38 7.12 -11.29 -7.59
N VAL A 39 6.09 -10.44 -7.48
CA VAL A 39 4.70 -10.89 -7.48
C VAL A 39 4.34 -11.53 -8.82
N ARG A 40 4.86 -11.02 -9.94
CA ARG A 40 4.64 -11.65 -11.25
C ARG A 40 5.22 -13.07 -11.33
N GLN A 41 6.34 -13.34 -10.67
CA GLN A 41 6.89 -14.70 -10.56
C GLN A 41 6.10 -15.56 -9.56
N LEU A 42 5.67 -14.95 -8.45
CA LEU A 42 4.86 -15.60 -7.42
C LEU A 42 3.53 -16.12 -7.98
N VAL A 43 2.75 -15.26 -8.63
CA VAL A 43 1.44 -15.65 -9.21
C VAL A 43 1.58 -16.56 -10.42
N ALA A 44 2.75 -16.57 -11.07
CA ALA A 44 3.09 -17.56 -12.09
C ALA A 44 3.50 -18.92 -11.51
N GLY A 45 3.56 -19.08 -10.18
CA GLY A 45 3.96 -20.32 -9.50
C GLY A 45 5.46 -20.63 -9.62
N LYS A 46 6.30 -19.62 -9.84
CA LYS A 46 7.76 -19.80 -10.03
C LYS A 46 8.56 -19.69 -8.73
N ILE A 47 7.92 -19.32 -7.63
CA ILE A 47 8.56 -19.20 -6.32
C ILE A 47 8.31 -20.50 -5.54
N SER A 48 9.38 -21.28 -5.34
CA SER A 48 9.32 -22.58 -4.66
C SER A 48 8.76 -22.46 -3.24
N GLY A 49 7.82 -23.35 -2.88
CA GLY A 49 7.18 -23.37 -1.58
C GLY A 49 6.14 -22.28 -1.36
N LEU A 50 5.75 -21.55 -2.42
CA LEU A 50 4.70 -20.53 -2.44
C LEU A 50 3.75 -20.73 -3.63
N GLU A 51 3.64 -21.95 -4.14
CA GLU A 51 2.81 -22.32 -5.29
C GLU A 51 1.31 -22.06 -5.03
N THR A 52 0.90 -21.98 -3.76
CA THR A 52 -0.47 -21.63 -3.35
C THR A 52 -0.87 -20.21 -3.75
N TYR A 53 0.09 -19.33 -4.03
CA TYR A 53 -0.16 -17.97 -4.52
C TYR A 53 -0.33 -17.90 -6.04
N ARG A 54 -0.24 -19.04 -6.74
CA ARG A 54 -0.44 -19.10 -8.19
C ARG A 54 -1.86 -18.68 -8.55
N THR A 55 -1.96 -17.77 -9.52
CA THR A 55 -3.24 -17.28 -10.05
C THR A 55 -3.34 -17.64 -11.52
N GLU A 56 -4.26 -18.54 -11.88
CA GLU A 56 -4.41 -18.97 -13.28
C GLU A 56 -5.15 -17.94 -14.13
N ARG A 57 -6.12 -17.23 -13.53
CA ARG A 57 -6.89 -16.17 -14.15
C ARG A 57 -7.25 -15.11 -13.13
N GLN A 58 -7.20 -13.86 -13.57
CA GLN A 58 -7.69 -12.73 -12.80
C GLN A 58 -9.20 -12.88 -12.56
N ASN A 59 -9.63 -12.69 -11.32
CA ASN A 59 -11.03 -12.73 -10.90
C ASN A 59 -11.48 -11.30 -10.63
N PHE A 60 -12.06 -10.62 -11.61
CA PHE A 60 -12.43 -9.21 -11.46
C PHE A 60 -13.46 -9.03 -10.34
N ARG A 61 -13.01 -8.58 -9.17
CA ARG A 61 -13.83 -8.21 -8.02
C ARG A 61 -13.76 -6.71 -7.80
N ALA A 62 -14.89 -6.13 -7.39
CA ALA A 62 -15.01 -4.69 -7.19
C ALA A 62 -14.28 -4.20 -5.92
N ASN A 63 -14.11 -5.05 -4.91
CA ASN A 63 -13.51 -4.68 -3.63
C ASN A 63 -12.54 -5.76 -3.15
N VAL A 64 -11.42 -5.33 -2.57
CA VAL A 64 -10.52 -6.17 -1.76
C VAL A 64 -11.07 -6.24 -0.34
N ALA A 65 -11.20 -7.44 0.22
CA ALA A 65 -11.63 -7.58 1.61
C ALA A 65 -10.52 -7.16 2.59
N ALA A 66 -10.91 -6.68 3.78
CA ALA A 66 -9.96 -6.32 4.83
C ALA A 66 -9.08 -7.53 5.21
N GLY A 67 -7.76 -7.36 5.16
CA GLY A 67 -6.80 -8.43 5.44
C GLY A 67 -6.62 -9.44 4.30
N GLU A 68 -7.31 -9.28 3.17
CA GLU A 68 -7.05 -10.09 1.98
C GLU A 68 -5.67 -9.79 1.40
N PHE A 69 -5.03 -10.83 0.86
CA PHE A 69 -3.64 -10.80 0.39
C PHE A 69 -2.64 -10.39 1.49
N ALA A 70 -2.93 -10.70 2.76
CA ALA A 70 -2.02 -10.43 3.87
C ALA A 70 -0.61 -11.01 3.60
N VAL A 71 0.39 -10.14 3.74
CA VAL A 71 1.80 -10.46 3.51
C VAL A 71 2.41 -10.92 4.82
N ASN A 72 2.59 -12.23 4.96
CA ASN A 72 3.25 -12.84 6.12
C ASN A 72 4.78 -12.82 6.00
N ASP A 73 5.46 -13.20 7.08
CA ASP A 73 6.92 -13.16 7.13
C ASP A 73 7.58 -14.13 6.14
N ARG A 74 6.95 -15.27 5.84
CA ARG A 74 7.42 -16.22 4.82
C ARG A 74 7.47 -15.58 3.43
N LEU A 75 6.47 -14.76 3.09
CA LEU A 75 6.42 -14.04 1.82
C LEU A 75 7.49 -12.94 1.77
N LEU A 76 7.74 -12.26 2.89
CA LEU A 76 8.82 -11.28 3.01
C LEU A 76 10.20 -11.91 2.90
N ASP A 77 10.41 -13.10 3.49
CA ASP A 77 11.64 -13.86 3.34
C ASP A 77 11.89 -14.26 1.90
N ALA A 78 10.86 -14.73 1.20
CA ALA A 78 10.95 -15.03 -0.23
C ALA A 78 11.27 -13.78 -1.06
N PHE A 79 10.68 -12.63 -0.73
CA PHE A 79 11.00 -11.36 -1.37
C PHE A 79 12.45 -10.91 -1.13
N ARG A 80 12.97 -11.06 0.11
CA ARG A 80 14.39 -10.83 0.41
C ARG A 80 15.31 -11.76 -0.38
N GLY A 81 14.96 -13.03 -0.49
CA GLY A 81 15.69 -13.99 -1.31
C GLY A 81 15.68 -13.61 -2.80
N PHE A 82 14.53 -13.21 -3.32
CA PHE A 82 14.36 -12.75 -4.70
C PHE A 82 15.26 -11.55 -5.02
N THR A 83 15.20 -10.51 -4.20
CA THR A 83 16.01 -9.28 -4.39
C THR A 83 17.51 -9.53 -4.27
N SER A 84 17.93 -10.44 -3.39
CA SER A 84 19.34 -10.79 -3.19
C SER A 84 19.97 -11.48 -4.41
N ASN A 85 19.15 -12.16 -5.22
CA ASN A 85 19.61 -12.84 -6.44
C ASN A 85 19.85 -11.88 -7.61
N GLU A 86 19.35 -10.64 -7.54
CA GLU A 86 19.44 -9.64 -8.63
C GLU A 86 20.18 -8.39 -8.17
N LYS A 87 21.51 -8.44 -8.12
CA LYS A 87 22.33 -7.30 -7.63
C LYS A 87 22.09 -5.98 -8.38
N ALA A 88 21.59 -6.04 -9.62
CA ALA A 88 21.28 -4.87 -10.44
C ALA A 88 20.17 -3.99 -9.84
N ASN A 89 19.29 -4.55 -8.99
CA ASN A 89 18.23 -3.79 -8.32
C ASN A 89 18.75 -2.80 -7.25
N GLY A 90 20.02 -2.94 -6.83
CA GLY A 90 20.65 -2.07 -5.83
C GLY A 90 19.95 -2.08 -4.46
N LEU A 91 19.27 -3.18 -4.12
CA LEU A 91 18.62 -3.41 -2.82
C LEU A 91 19.53 -4.24 -1.93
N THR A 92 19.60 -3.87 -0.65
CA THR A 92 20.29 -4.63 0.39
C THR A 92 19.28 -5.10 1.43
N SER A 93 19.62 -6.15 2.19
CA SER A 93 18.78 -6.62 3.28
C SER A 93 18.51 -5.53 4.32
N GLU A 94 19.50 -4.68 4.61
CA GLU A 94 19.36 -3.56 5.53
C GLU A 94 18.34 -2.53 5.03
N ASN A 95 18.41 -2.17 3.74
CA ASN A 95 17.48 -1.23 3.13
C ASN A 95 16.05 -1.78 3.14
N LEU A 96 15.86 -3.07 2.85
CA LEU A 96 14.54 -3.72 2.93
C LEU A 96 14.01 -3.77 4.36
N ASN A 97 14.87 -4.09 5.33
CA ASN A 97 14.50 -4.14 6.75
C ASN A 97 14.11 -2.76 7.30
N SER A 98 14.73 -1.68 6.80
CA SER A 98 14.34 -0.31 7.16
C SER A 98 12.98 0.13 6.57
N GLN A 99 12.40 -0.65 5.64
CA GLN A 99 11.18 -0.33 4.90
C GLN A 99 10.19 -1.51 4.90
N LEU A 100 10.13 -2.33 5.96
CA LEU A 100 9.33 -3.55 5.97
C LEU A 100 7.84 -3.31 5.70
N ASP A 101 7.24 -2.29 6.30
CA ASP A 101 5.82 -2.00 6.10
C ASP A 101 5.54 -1.54 4.66
N TYR A 102 6.47 -0.78 4.07
CA TYR A 102 6.38 -0.40 2.67
C TYR A 102 6.51 -1.63 1.75
N CYS A 103 7.42 -2.57 2.06
CA CYS A 103 7.54 -3.82 1.32
C CYS A 103 6.24 -4.64 1.39
N ARG A 104 5.64 -4.79 2.59
CA ARG A 104 4.36 -5.48 2.78
C ARG A 104 3.26 -4.82 1.94
N THR A 105 3.20 -3.50 1.98
CA THR A 105 2.19 -2.72 1.25
C THR A 105 2.31 -2.93 -0.26
N ARG A 106 3.52 -2.79 -0.82
CA ARG A 106 3.76 -2.98 -2.25
C ARG A 106 3.46 -4.41 -2.70
N ILE A 107 3.86 -5.42 -1.92
CA ILE A 107 3.57 -6.82 -2.27
C ILE A 107 2.04 -7.08 -2.22
N ARG A 108 1.33 -6.54 -1.23
CA ARG A 108 -0.13 -6.70 -1.11
C ARG A 108 -0.88 -6.02 -2.27
N GLU A 109 -0.47 -4.82 -2.65
CA GLU A 109 -1.01 -4.10 -3.81
C GLU A 109 -0.82 -4.88 -5.10
N GLU A 110 0.39 -5.38 -5.35
CA GLU A 110 0.68 -6.14 -6.56
C GLU A 110 -0.09 -7.48 -6.59
N LEU A 111 -0.28 -8.12 -5.43
CA LEU A 111 -1.13 -9.31 -5.32
C LEU A 111 -2.59 -9.00 -5.63
N ALA A 112 -3.14 -7.93 -5.07
CA ALA A 112 -4.50 -7.49 -5.37
C ALA A 112 -4.65 -7.13 -6.85
N THR A 113 -3.64 -6.51 -7.43
CA THR A 113 -3.59 -6.17 -8.87
C THR A 113 -3.60 -7.42 -9.73
N ALA A 114 -2.69 -8.36 -9.46
CA ALA A 114 -2.58 -9.60 -10.22
C ALA A 114 -3.83 -10.49 -10.10
N ASN A 115 -4.50 -10.47 -8.94
CA ASN A 115 -5.68 -11.29 -8.71
C ASN A 115 -6.97 -10.64 -9.20
N TYR A 116 -7.14 -9.32 -9.06
CA TYR A 116 -8.42 -8.64 -9.29
C TYR A 116 -8.36 -7.56 -10.38
N SER A 117 -7.69 -6.43 -10.12
CA SER A 117 -7.52 -5.33 -11.08
C SER A 117 -6.56 -4.27 -10.54
N THR A 118 -6.16 -3.34 -11.39
CA THR A 118 -5.37 -2.17 -10.98
C THR A 118 -6.07 -1.34 -9.91
N GLU A 119 -7.39 -1.17 -10.01
CA GLU A 119 -8.20 -0.44 -9.03
C GLU A 119 -8.18 -1.13 -7.66
N ALA A 120 -8.19 -2.47 -7.64
CA ALA A 120 -8.04 -3.24 -6.41
C ALA A 120 -6.67 -3.01 -5.74
N GLY A 121 -5.60 -2.93 -6.54
CA GLY A 121 -4.28 -2.52 -6.04
C GLY A 121 -4.28 -1.12 -5.43
N VAL A 122 -4.91 -0.15 -6.11
CA VAL A 122 -5.06 1.22 -5.59
C VAL A 122 -5.85 1.24 -4.28
N GLN A 123 -6.90 0.42 -4.13
CA GLN A 123 -7.64 0.30 -2.87
C GLN A 123 -6.71 -0.10 -1.71
N VAL A 124 -5.81 -1.06 -1.92
CA VAL A 124 -4.83 -1.47 -0.90
C VAL A 124 -3.92 -0.32 -0.49
N LEU A 125 -3.46 0.49 -1.45
CA LEU A 125 -2.64 1.67 -1.15
C LEU A 125 -3.39 2.68 -0.29
N LEU A 126 -4.67 2.91 -0.58
CA LEU A 126 -5.52 3.82 0.18
C LEU A 126 -5.81 3.30 1.60
N GLU A 127 -5.97 2.00 1.80
CA GLU A 127 -6.16 1.40 3.14
C GLU A 127 -4.95 1.59 4.07
N THR A 128 -3.76 1.70 3.48
CA THR A 128 -2.51 1.86 4.24
C THR A 128 -2.17 3.33 4.48
N ASP A 129 -3.02 4.25 3.99
CA ASP A 129 -2.89 5.68 4.23
C ASP A 129 -3.09 5.96 5.74
N PRO A 130 -2.13 6.62 6.41
CA PRO A 130 -2.26 7.01 7.82
C PRO A 130 -3.54 7.80 8.13
N GLN A 131 -4.09 8.54 7.16
CA GLN A 131 -5.34 9.28 7.29
C GLN A 131 -6.56 8.35 7.31
N ILE A 132 -6.55 7.26 6.53
CA ILE A 132 -7.63 6.24 6.51
C ILE A 132 -7.52 5.34 7.75
N LEU A 133 -6.31 4.95 8.16
CA LEU A 133 -6.10 4.21 9.42
C LEU A 133 -6.63 5.00 10.63
N LYS A 134 -6.35 6.31 10.68
CA LYS A 134 -6.88 7.19 11.73
C LYS A 134 -8.40 7.40 11.62
N ALA A 135 -8.97 7.41 10.42
CA ALA A 135 -10.42 7.44 10.22
C ALA A 135 -11.08 6.15 10.74
N ILE A 136 -10.51 4.97 10.46
CA ILE A 136 -11.02 3.68 10.95
C ILE A 136 -10.90 3.59 12.48
N GLU A 137 -9.77 4.02 13.06
CA GLU A 137 -9.59 4.06 14.52
C GLU A 137 -10.59 5.01 15.19
N SER A 138 -10.79 6.21 14.65
CA SER A 138 -11.74 7.18 15.21
C SER A 138 -13.19 6.72 15.09
N MET A 139 -13.56 6.03 14.02
CA MET A 139 -14.88 5.40 13.86
C MET A 139 -15.09 4.24 14.84
N SER A 140 -14.09 3.37 15.04
CA SER A 140 -14.14 2.30 16.04
C SER A 140 -14.24 2.86 17.47
N GLN A 141 -13.51 3.94 17.76
CA GLN A 141 -13.57 4.62 19.05
C GLN A 141 -14.95 5.28 19.27
N ALA A 142 -15.54 5.89 18.25
CA ALA A 142 -16.90 6.44 18.30
C ALA A 142 -17.96 5.34 18.54
N ALA A 143 -17.79 4.16 17.92
CA ALA A 143 -18.66 3.01 18.15
C ALA A 143 -18.59 2.51 19.61
N LYS A 144 -17.37 2.37 20.15
CA LYS A 144 -17.17 1.97 21.57
C LYS A 144 -17.73 2.99 22.56
N LEU A 145 -17.61 4.28 22.27
CA LEU A 145 -18.18 5.32 23.12
C LEU A 145 -19.71 5.29 23.10
N THR A 146 -20.32 4.99 21.96
CA THR A 146 -21.78 4.83 21.83
C THR A 146 -22.29 3.60 22.59
N GLU A 147 -21.55 2.49 22.52
CA GLU A 147 -21.84 1.26 23.26
C GLU A 147 -21.65 1.43 24.78
N THR A 148 -20.61 2.15 25.20
CA THR A 148 -20.41 2.46 26.63
C THR A 148 -21.48 3.42 27.14
N ALA A 149 -21.90 4.40 26.33
CA ALA A 149 -22.95 5.35 26.67
C ALA A 149 -24.34 4.72 26.74
N SER A 150 -24.61 3.64 25.98
CA SER A 150 -25.87 2.90 26.08
C SER A 150 -25.92 2.01 27.33
N VAL A 151 -24.80 1.39 27.70
CA VAL A 151 -24.67 0.59 28.93
C VAL A 151 -24.73 1.45 30.20
N MET A 152 -24.26 2.70 30.14
CA MET A 152 -24.32 3.63 31.29
C MET A 152 -25.71 4.26 31.50
N ARG A 153 -26.65 4.07 30.55
CA ARG A 153 -28.03 4.56 30.60
C ARG A 153 -29.07 3.49 30.96
N SER A 154 -28.66 2.25 31.21
CA SER A 154 -29.50 1.14 31.71
C SER A 154 -29.22 0.87 33.17
#